data_AF-A0A4P6ZMG0-F1
#
_entry.id   AF-A0A4P6ZMG0-F1
#
_cell.length_a   1.000
_cell.length_b   1.000
_cell.length_c   1.000
_cell.angle_alpha   90.00
_cell.angle_beta   90.00
_cell.angle_gamma   90.00
#
_symmetry.space_group_name_H-M   'P 1'
#
loop_
_entity.id
_entity.type
_entity.pdbx_description
1 polymer ?
#
loop_
_entity_poly.entity_id
_entity_poly.type
_entity_poly.pdbx_seq_one_letter_code
_entity_poly.pdbx_strand_id
1 'polypeptide(L)'
;MVIKNNQVKSAVKSNQPTLNCYVIDLKTFEDFIQVAHLLKTKQGNSNLYQYQGHYYLELTFNDRLTKFEQDKVKDQLSLAYEYGHKSSIQPSTLKNHGKLIMKNNALAQGRYYFH
;
A
#
# COMPACT_ATOMS: atom_id res chain seq x y z
N MET A 1 38.23 -25.87 -37.12
CA MET A 1 38.09 -24.52 -36.54
C MET A 1 37.00 -24.59 -35.49
N VAL A 2 37.37 -24.51 -34.21
CA VAL A 2 36.44 -24.55 -33.07
C VAL A 2 35.93 -23.13 -32.83
N ILE A 3 34.62 -22.89 -32.98
CA ILE A 3 34.04 -21.60 -32.59
C ILE A 3 33.51 -21.75 -31.16
N LYS A 4 34.15 -21.02 -30.25
CA LYS A 4 33.84 -20.92 -28.83
C LYS A 4 32.48 -20.25 -28.61
N ASN A 5 31.76 -20.76 -27.62
CA ASN A 5 30.69 -20.09 -26.89
C ASN A 5 31.06 -18.64 -26.54
N ASN A 6 30.12 -17.70 -26.68
CA ASN A 6 30.01 -16.65 -25.67
C ASN A 6 28.56 -16.28 -25.39
N GLN A 7 28.26 -16.34 -24.10
CA GLN A 7 27.02 -16.09 -23.43
C GLN A 7 26.66 -14.61 -23.56
N VAL A 8 25.50 -14.30 -24.15
CA VAL A 8 24.71 -13.17 -23.66
C VAL A 8 23.25 -13.63 -23.60
N LYS A 9 22.93 -14.41 -22.56
CA LYS A 9 21.58 -14.41 -21.99
C LYS A 9 21.35 -12.99 -21.47
N SER A 10 20.79 -12.12 -22.29
CA SER A 10 20.15 -10.89 -21.81
C SER A 10 18.94 -11.32 -20.99
N ALA A 11 19.16 -11.53 -19.70
CA ALA A 11 18.12 -11.84 -18.73
C ALA A 11 17.09 -10.71 -18.73
N VAL A 12 15.97 -10.99 -19.39
CA VAL A 12 14.60 -10.59 -19.05
C VAL A 12 14.54 -9.55 -17.92
N LYS A 13 14.23 -8.29 -18.26
CA LYS A 13 13.65 -7.34 -17.30
C LYS A 13 12.50 -8.07 -16.61
N SER A 14 12.62 -8.35 -15.32
CA SER A 14 11.53 -8.92 -14.54
C SER A 14 10.39 -7.89 -14.52
N ASN A 15 9.47 -8.00 -15.48
CA ASN A 15 8.15 -7.35 -15.46
C ASN A 15 7.29 -8.00 -14.37
N GLN A 16 7.77 -8.00 -13.12
CA GLN A 16 6.86 -8.20 -12.01
C GLN A 16 6.03 -6.92 -11.90
N PRO A 17 4.70 -6.97 -11.99
CA PRO A 17 3.89 -5.81 -11.65
C PRO A 17 4.27 -5.45 -10.21
N THR A 18 4.91 -4.29 -10.02
CA THR A 18 5.02 -3.71 -8.69
C THR A 18 3.58 -3.56 -8.22
N LEU A 19 3.18 -4.36 -7.22
CA LEU A 19 1.87 -4.20 -6.61
C LEU A 19 1.90 -2.82 -5.95
N ASN A 20 1.38 -1.82 -6.65
CA ASN A 20 1.25 -0.45 -6.15
C ASN A 20 0.07 -0.33 -5.18
N CYS A 21 -0.57 -1.45 -4.86
CA CYS A 21 -1.63 -1.55 -3.88
C CYS A 21 -1.16 -2.34 -2.66
N TYR A 22 -1.35 -1.74 -1.49
CA TYR A 22 -1.03 -2.31 -0.19
C TYR A 22 -2.27 -2.26 0.69
N VAL A 23 -2.49 -3.31 1.48
CA VAL A 23 -3.59 -3.38 2.44
C VAL A 23 -2.98 -3.58 3.82
N ILE A 24 -3.36 -2.71 4.75
CA ILE A 24 -2.95 -2.77 6.16
C ILE A 24 -4.18 -3.17 6.97
N ASP A 25 -4.07 -4.25 7.75
CA ASP A 25 -5.06 -4.66 8.74
C ASP A 25 -4.75 -3.94 10.06
N LEU A 26 -5.75 -3.19 10.53
CA LEU A 26 -5.74 -2.35 11.71
C LEU A 26 -6.83 -2.87 12.66
N LYS A 27 -6.45 -3.12 13.91
CA LYS A 27 -7.35 -3.74 14.89
C LYS A 27 -8.48 -2.79 15.30
N THR A 28 -8.17 -1.50 15.44
CA THR A 28 -9.11 -0.48 15.89
C THR A 28 -9.16 0.70 14.93
N PHE A 29 -10.18 1.56 15.10
CA PHE A 29 -10.27 2.78 14.31
C PHE A 29 -9.19 3.79 14.73
N GLU A 30 -8.83 3.80 16.01
CA GLU A 30 -7.77 4.61 16.59
C GLU A 30 -6.42 4.29 15.94
N ASP A 31 -6.11 3.02 15.67
CA ASP A 31 -4.91 2.62 14.93
C ASP A 31 -4.86 3.26 13.54
N PHE A 32 -6.01 3.35 12.85
CA PHE A 32 -6.11 4.08 11.59
C PHE A 32 -5.84 5.58 11.74
N ILE A 33 -6.37 6.22 12.79
CA ILE A 33 -6.12 7.64 13.05
C ILE A 33 -4.62 7.91 13.25
N GLN A 34 -3.92 7.05 13.99
CA GLN A 34 -2.48 7.15 14.19
C GLN A 34 -1.72 7.05 12.84
N VAL A 35 -2.07 6.06 12.02
CA VAL A 35 -1.50 5.89 10.68
C VAL A 35 -1.81 7.08 9.77
N ALA A 36 -3.01 7.66 9.87
CA ALA A 36 -3.40 8.83 9.10
C ALA A 36 -2.50 10.04 9.41
N HIS A 37 -2.15 10.28 10.67
CA HIS A 37 -1.25 11.38 11.05
C HIS A 37 0.22 11.14 10.66
N LEU A 38 0.64 9.87 10.64
CA LEU A 38 1.99 9.44 10.26
C LEU A 38 2.23 9.50 8.74
N LEU A 39 1.30 8.96 7.96
CA LEU A 39 1.39 8.87 6.50
C LEU A 39 0.95 10.18 5.83
N LYS A 40 1.85 11.16 5.79
CA LYS A 40 1.63 12.44 5.08
C LYS A 40 1.89 12.37 3.57
N THR A 41 1.77 11.19 2.97
CA THR A 41 2.04 11.01 1.54
C THR A 41 0.92 11.57 0.67
N LYS A 42 1.32 12.19 -0.45
CA LYS A 42 0.42 12.64 -1.53
C LYS A 42 0.47 11.72 -2.76
N GLN A 43 1.26 10.64 -2.70
CA GLN A 43 1.67 9.87 -3.87
C GLN A 43 0.68 8.76 -4.28
N GLY A 44 -0.61 8.97 -4.02
CA GLY A 44 -1.61 7.94 -4.27
C GLY A 44 -2.96 8.22 -3.64
N ASN A 45 -3.82 7.21 -3.70
CA ASN A 45 -5.14 7.20 -3.08
C ASN A 45 -5.16 6.30 -1.84
N SER A 46 -6.13 6.55 -0.95
CA SER A 46 -6.40 5.72 0.21
C SER A 46 -7.89 5.53 0.45
N ASN A 47 -8.28 4.30 0.79
CA ASN A 47 -9.64 3.94 1.21
C ASN A 47 -9.58 3.21 2.55
N LEU A 48 -10.59 3.43 3.41
CA LEU A 48 -10.76 2.70 4.65
C LEU A 48 -12.02 1.84 4.57
N TYR A 49 -11.87 0.56 4.87
CA TYR A 49 -12.97 -0.40 4.96
C TYR A 49 -13.06 -0.97 6.37
N GLN A 50 -14.25 -1.45 6.74
CA GLN A 50 -14.45 -2.33 7.88
C GLN A 50 -14.87 -3.71 7.36
N TYR A 51 -14.23 -4.76 7.84
CA TYR A 51 -14.54 -6.13 7.43
C TYR A 51 -14.21 -7.10 8.58
N GLN A 52 -15.10 -8.04 8.88
CA GLN A 52 -14.88 -9.05 9.94
C GLN A 52 -14.41 -8.48 11.30
N GLY A 53 -14.94 -7.31 11.68
CA GLY A 53 -14.62 -6.66 12.96
C GLY A 53 -13.32 -5.86 12.99
N HIS A 54 -12.56 -5.83 11.90
CA HIS A 54 -11.29 -5.11 11.76
C HIS A 54 -11.42 -3.96 10.75
N TYR A 55 -10.43 -3.07 10.73
CA TYR A 55 -10.30 -1.98 9.77
C TYR A 55 -9.19 -2.27 8.77
N TYR A 56 -9.45 -1.99 7.49
CA TYR A 56 -8.51 -2.24 6.41
C TYR A 56 -8.25 -0.96 5.65
N LEU A 57 -7.00 -0.50 5.70
CA LEU A 57 -6.52 0.65 4.95
C LEU A 57 -5.92 0.16 3.61
N GLU A 58 -6.63 0.41 2.52
CA GLU A 58 -6.14 0.21 1.15
C GLU A 58 -5.36 1.46 0.72
N LEU A 59 -4.09 1.30 0.39
CA LEU A 59 -3.23 2.34 -0.18
C LEU A 59 -2.91 1.98 -1.62
N THR A 60 -3.15 2.89 -2.55
CA THR A 60 -2.82 2.72 -3.98
C THR A 60 -1.90 3.84 -4.42
N PHE A 61 -0.66 3.53 -4.79
CA PHE A 61 0.34 4.49 -5.22
C PHE A 61 0.37 4.65 -6.74
N ASN A 62 0.89 5.78 -7.21
CA ASN A 62 1.04 6.06 -8.63
C ASN A 62 2.04 5.11 -9.30
N ASP A 63 1.81 4.76 -10.57
CA ASP A 63 2.67 3.81 -11.32
C ASP A 63 4.03 4.38 -11.75
N ARG A 64 4.26 5.67 -11.52
CA ARG A 64 5.45 6.40 -11.99
C ARG A 64 6.23 7.03 -10.85
N LEU A 65 6.44 6.28 -9.77
CA LEU A 65 7.32 6.72 -8.69
C LEU A 65 8.79 6.60 -9.10
N THR A 66 9.57 7.64 -8.86
CA THR A 66 11.03 7.60 -8.90
C THR A 66 11.57 6.64 -7.83
N LYS A 67 12.82 6.19 -7.98
CA LYS A 67 13.49 5.32 -6.99
C LYS A 67 13.44 5.92 -5.57
N PHE A 68 13.72 7.21 -5.45
CA PHE A 68 13.68 7.93 -4.18
C PHE A 68 12.28 7.93 -3.55
N GLU A 69 11.23 8.15 -4.36
CA GLU A 69 9.84 8.10 -3.87
C GLU A 69 9.43 6.69 -3.45
N GLN A 70 9.85 5.65 -4.18
CA GLN A 70 9.60 4.26 -3.80
C GLN A 70 10.21 3.92 -2.44
N ASP A 71 11.44 4.38 -2.17
CA ASP A 71 12.09 4.12 -0.89
C ASP A 71 11.39 4.90 0.25
N LYS A 72 10.94 6.14 -0.01
CA LYS A 72 10.08 6.87 0.94
C LYS A 72 8.75 6.17 1.24
N VAL A 73 8.13 5.56 0.23
CA VAL A 73 6.92 4.76 0.44
C VAL A 73 7.19 3.54 1.32
N LYS A 74 8.33 2.86 1.14
CA LYS A 74 8.72 1.72 2.00
C LYS A 74 8.96 2.14 3.45
N ASP A 75 9.68 3.25 3.67
CA ASP A 75 9.89 3.79 5.02
C ASP A 75 8.55 4.06 5.71
N GLN A 76 7.65 4.71 5.00
CA GLN A 76 6.31 5.03 5.46
C GLN A 76 5.46 3.79 5.76
N LEU A 77 5.46 2.80 4.88
CA LEU A 77 4.76 1.53 5.12
C LEU A 77 5.32 0.81 6.35
N SER A 78 6.64 0.86 6.54
CA SER A 78 7.30 0.23 7.70
C SER A 78 6.81 0.86 9.00
N LEU A 79 6.71 2.18 9.05
CA LEU A 79 6.14 2.91 10.20
C LEU A 79 4.64 2.59 10.40
N ALA A 80 3.86 2.49 9.31
CA ALA A 80 2.44 2.16 9.42
C ALA A 80 2.20 0.73 9.98
N TYR A 81 3.12 -0.20 9.73
CA TYR A 81 3.10 -1.54 10.30
C TYR A 81 3.47 -1.60 11.79
N GLU A 82 3.74 -0.47 12.45
CA GLU A 82 3.80 -0.43 13.92
C GLU A 82 2.39 -0.40 14.56
N TYR A 83 1.39 0.08 13.81
CA TYR A 83 0.00 0.25 14.25
C TYR A 83 -0.93 -0.84 13.69
N GLY A 84 -0.41 -1.68 12.81
CA GLY A 84 -1.15 -2.73 12.13
C GLY A 84 -0.20 -3.71 11.48
N HIS A 85 -0.70 -4.51 10.56
CA HIS A 85 0.16 -5.45 9.83
C HIS A 85 -0.25 -5.54 8.38
N LYS A 86 0.68 -6.02 7.54
CA LYS A 86 0.38 -6.29 6.14
C LYS A 86 -0.72 -7.35 6.07
N SER A 87 -1.84 -7.00 5.45
CA SER A 87 -2.96 -7.91 5.29
C SER A 87 -2.70 -8.91 4.16
N SER A 88 -3.24 -10.12 4.32
CA SER A 88 -3.37 -11.11 3.24
C SER A 88 -4.65 -10.94 2.42
N ILE A 89 -5.57 -10.08 2.87
CA ILE A 89 -6.83 -9.81 2.17
C ILE A 89 -6.56 -9.09 0.85
N GLN A 90 -7.16 -9.61 -0.23
CA GLN A 90 -7.07 -8.95 -1.52
C GLN A 90 -7.96 -7.70 -1.56
N PRO A 91 -7.53 -6.61 -2.24
CA PRO A 91 -8.33 -5.40 -2.40
C PRO A 91 -9.72 -5.64 -3.01
N SER A 92 -9.83 -6.62 -3.92
CA SER A 92 -11.11 -7.03 -4.53
C SER A 92 -12.11 -7.57 -3.50
N THR A 93 -11.64 -8.32 -2.49
CA THR A 93 -12.48 -8.82 -1.40
C THR A 93 -13.09 -7.68 -0.59
N LEU A 94 -12.29 -6.65 -0.26
CA LEU A 94 -12.77 -5.47 0.47
C LEU A 94 -13.80 -4.68 -0.34
N LYS A 95 -13.60 -4.54 -1.66
CA LYS A 95 -14.55 -3.84 -2.54
C LYS A 95 -15.89 -4.56 -2.64
N ASN A 96 -15.89 -5.89 -2.61
CA ASN A 96 -17.10 -6.70 -2.76
C ASN A 96 -17.83 -6.95 -1.44
N HIS A 97 -17.09 -7.14 -0.34
CA HIS A 97 -17.64 -7.63 0.92
C HIS A 97 -17.33 -6.73 2.13
N GLY A 98 -16.38 -5.80 1.99
CA GLY A 98 -16.06 -4.83 3.01
C GLY A 98 -17.08 -3.68 3.04
N LYS A 99 -17.33 -3.15 4.23
CA LYS A 99 -18.07 -1.91 4.40
C LYS A 99 -17.11 -0.74 4.18
N LEU A 100 -17.31 0.03 3.11
CA LEU A 100 -16.53 1.24 2.86
C LEU A 100 -16.87 2.32 3.90
N ILE A 101 -15.87 2.77 4.66
CA ILE A 101 -16.01 3.79 5.71
C ILE A 101 -15.56 5.15 5.19
N MET A 102 -14.40 5.21 4.55
CA MET A 102 -13.88 6.43 3.92
C MET A 102 -13.43 6.12 2.50
N LYS A 103 -14.09 6.78 1.54
CA LYS A 103 -13.79 6.68 0.12
C LYS A 103 -12.88 7.81 -0.31
N ASN A 104 -11.78 7.46 -0.97
CA ASN A 104 -10.75 8.34 -1.50
C ASN A 104 -10.13 9.27 -0.47
N ASN A 105 -8.80 9.38 -0.45
CA ASN A 105 -8.09 10.22 0.53
C ASN A 105 -8.45 9.92 2.00
N ALA A 106 -8.71 8.66 2.36
CA ALA A 106 -9.01 8.26 3.74
C ALA A 106 -7.99 8.83 4.76
N LEU A 107 -6.69 8.80 4.45
CA LEU A 107 -5.66 9.39 5.31
C LEU A 107 -5.87 10.90 5.55
N ALA A 108 -6.29 11.65 4.53
CA ALA A 108 -6.56 13.07 4.68
C ALA A 108 -7.84 13.33 5.48
N GLN A 109 -8.88 12.53 5.25
CA GLN A 109 -10.13 12.59 6.01
C GLN A 109 -9.89 12.28 7.50
N GLY A 110 -9.09 11.24 7.81
CA GLY A 110 -8.71 10.90 9.18
C GLY A 110 -8.05 12.08 9.89
N ARG A 111 -7.07 12.73 9.26
CA ARG A 111 -6.41 13.92 9.83
C ARG A 111 -7.32 15.14 9.97
N TYR A 112 -8.29 15.28 9.06
CA TYR A 112 -9.17 16.45 9.02
C TYR A 112 -10.25 16.37 10.11
N TYR A 113 -10.85 15.19 10.30
CA TYR A 113 -11.96 15.02 11.24
C TYR A 113 -11.51 14.63 12.66
N PHE A 114 -10.28 14.15 12.84
CA PHE A 114 -9.79 13.64 14.13
C PHE A 114 -8.41 14.25 14.46
N HIS A 115 -8.33 14.92 15.62
CA HIS A 115 -7.15 15.65 16.11
C HIS A 115 -6.46 14.93 17.26
#